data_AF-A0A3D2GR43-F1
#
_entry.id   AF-A0A3D2GR43-F1
#
_cell.length_a   1.000
_cell.length_b   1.000
_cell.length_c   1.000
_cell.angle_alpha   90.00
_cell.angle_beta   90.00
_cell.angle_gamma   90.00
#
_symmetry.space_group_name_H-M   'P 1'
#
loop_
_entity.id
_entity.type
_entity.pdbx_description
1 polymer ?
#
loop_
_entity_poly.entity_id
_entity_poly.type
_entity_poly.pdbx_seq_one_letter_code
_entity_poly.pdbx_strand_id
1 'polypeptide(L)' 'MIVVQHDDGFAGVELLGSEGEFQASHVVSGDWDALGGEPIFKDGEEHDAFYQGNLGSLGQAIKIASNTGGV' A
#
# COMPACT_ATOMS: atom_id res chain seq x y z
N MET A 1 -2.54 -3.12 6.16
CA MET A 1 -1.56 -2.31 5.41
C MET A 1 -0.75 -3.19 4.48
N ILE A 2 -0.53 -2.76 3.24
CA ILE A 2 0.33 -3.39 2.24
C ILE A 2 1.52 -2.48 1.92
N VAL A 3 2.56 -3.06 1.33
CA VAL A 3 3.69 -2.33 0.76
C VAL A 3 3.72 -2.60 -0.73
N VAL A 4 3.69 -1.54 -1.52
CA VAL A 4 3.76 -1.60 -2.98
C VAL A 4 5.15 -1.15 -3.41
N GLN A 5 5.84 -1.98 -4.19
CA GLN A 5 7.08 -1.57 -4.86
C GLN A 5 6.71 -0.94 -6.20
N HIS A 6 7.28 0.23 -6.49
CA HIS A 6 7.16 0.92 -7.78
C HIS A 6 8.54 1.38 -8.25
N ASP A 7 8.62 1.92 -9.46
CA ASP A 7 9.91 2.20 -10.14
C ASP A 7 10.85 3.12 -9.33
N ASP A 8 10.29 4.03 -8.54
CA ASP A 8 11.03 5.04 -7.79
C ASP A 8 11.15 4.72 -6.28
N GLY A 9 10.61 3.59 -5.81
CA GLY A 9 10.70 3.21 -4.40
C GLY A 9 9.56 2.32 -3.91
N PHE A 10 8.99 2.72 -2.77
CA PHE A 10 7.96 1.96 -2.08
C PHE A 10 6.85 2.90 -1.58
N ALA A 11 5.60 2.48 -1.75
CA ALA A 11 4.44 3.10 -1.14
C ALA A 11 3.89 2.19 -0.04
N GLY A 12 3.61 2.75 1.14
CA GLY A 12 2.83 2.07 2.17
C GLY A 12 1.37 2.44 2.01
N VAL A 13 0.49 1.45 1.84
CA VAL A 13 -0.95 1.66 1.64
C VAL A 13 -1.75 0.97 2.74
N GLU A 14 -2.53 1.73 3.49
CA GLU A 14 -3.50 1.18 4.44
C GLU A 14 -4.86 1.06 3.75
N LEU A 15 -5.41 -0.16 3.71
CA LEU A 15 -6.72 -0.47 3.14
C LEU A 15 -7.63 -0.89 4.29
N LEU A 16 -8.84 -0.36 4.35
CA LEU A 16 -9.85 -0.73 5.34
C LEU A 16 -10.87 -1.67 4.70
N GLY A 17 -11.17 -2.79 5.34
CA GLY A 17 -12.15 -3.77 4.84
C GLY A 17 -11.64 -4.74 3.77
N SER A 18 -10.40 -4.56 3.30
CA SER A 18 -9.69 -5.45 2.38
C SER A 18 -8.47 -6.11 3.05
N GLU A 19 -8.48 -6.26 4.37
CA GLU A 19 -7.39 -6.86 5.12
C GLU A 19 -7.18 -8.33 4.69
N GLY A 20 -6.01 -8.65 4.15
CA GLY A 20 -5.66 -10.01 3.73
C GLY A 20 -6.06 -10.39 2.29
N GLU A 21 -6.75 -9.51 1.55
CA GLU A 21 -7.07 -9.72 0.13
C GLU A 21 -5.85 -9.60 -0.80
N PHE A 22 -4.80 -8.97 -0.28
CA PHE A 22 -3.56 -8.69 -0.98
C PHE A 22 -2.46 -9.63 -0.49
N GLN A 23 -1.80 -10.30 -1.44
CA GLN A 23 -0.67 -11.16 -1.20
C GLN A 23 0.58 -10.58 -1.87
N ALA A 24 1.75 -10.97 -1.38
CA ALA A 24 3.01 -10.65 -2.04
C ALA A 24 2.97 -11.14 -3.51
N SER A 25 3.47 -10.32 -4.43
CA SER A 25 3.43 -10.53 -5.89
C SER A 25 2.13 -10.14 -6.60
N HIS A 26 1.07 -9.72 -5.89
CA HIS A 26 -0.03 -9.03 -6.56
C HIS A 26 0.47 -7.71 -7.16
N VAL A 27 0.01 -7.44 -8.39
CA VAL A 27 0.27 -6.17 -9.08
C VAL A 27 -0.93 -5.28 -8.88
N VAL A 28 -0.67 -4.04 -8.49
CA VAL A 28 -1.68 -3.00 -8.28
C VAL A 28 -1.25 -1.75 -9.04
N SER A 29 -2.21 -0.91 -9.39
CA SER A 29 -1.97 0.41 -9.99
C SER A 29 -2.64 1.49 -9.14
N GLY A 30 -2.04 2.67 -9.10
CA GLY A 30 -2.53 3.82 -8.35
C GLY A 30 -1.64 5.04 -8.64
N ASP A 31 -2.04 6.19 -8.12
CA ASP A 31 -1.19 7.39 -8.14
C ASP A 31 -0.24 7.36 -6.95
N TRP A 32 0.96 6.81 -7.10
CA TRP A 32 1.94 6.65 -6.01
C TRP A 32 2.57 7.95 -5.52
N ASP A 33 2.40 9.05 -6.27
CA ASP A 33 2.85 10.38 -5.84
C ASP A 33 1.81 11.06 -4.94
N ALA A 34 0.57 10.56 -4.92
CA ALA A 34 -0.46 11.07 -4.04
C ALA A 34 -0.12 10.81 -2.57
N LEU A 35 -0.36 11.84 -1.75
CA LEU A 35 -0.31 11.77 -0.29
C LEU A 35 -1.74 11.77 0.23
N GLY A 36 -2.22 10.65 0.77
CA GLY A 36 -3.60 10.56 1.27
C GLY A 36 -4.26 9.23 0.97
N GLY A 37 -5.59 9.24 0.84
CA GLY A 37 -6.41 8.05 0.66
C GLY A 37 -6.84 7.81 -0.79
N GLU A 38 -6.00 8.14 -1.77
CA GLU A 38 -6.34 7.86 -3.17
C GLU A 38 -6.52 6.35 -3.40
N PRO A 39 -7.52 5.92 -4.17
CA PRO A 39 -7.80 4.51 -4.35
C PRO A 39 -6.68 3.82 -5.14
N ILE A 40 -6.50 2.53 -4.86
CA ILE A 40 -5.67 1.64 -5.67
C ILE A 40 -6.55 0.67 -6.44
N PHE A 41 -6.03 0.16 -7.54
CA PHE A 41 -6.73 -0.77 -8.40
C PHE A 41 -5.98 -2.09 -8.49
N LYS A 42 -6.70 -3.20 -8.33
CA LYS A 42 -6.19 -4.56 -8.52
C LYS A 42 -7.11 -5.29 -9.49
N ASP A 43 -6.57 -5.80 -10.59
CA ASP A 43 -7.36 -6.51 -11.62
C ASP A 43 -8.57 -5.70 -12.18
N GLY A 44 -8.53 -4.37 -12.05
CA GLY A 44 -9.62 -3.47 -12.43
C GLY A 44 -10.65 -3.18 -11.33
N GLU A 45 -10.54 -3.81 -10.16
CA GLU A 45 -11.35 -3.51 -8.98
C GLU A 45 -10.73 -2.36 -8.17
N GLU A 46 -11.56 -1.44 -7.72
CA GLU A 46 -11.18 -0.27 -6.92
C GLU A 46 -11.16 -0.63 -5.43
N HIS A 47 -10.10 -0.23 -4.73
CA HIS A 47 -9.94 -0.41 -3.30
C HIS A 47 -9.59 0.92 -2.64
N ASP A 48 -10.41 1.33 -1.68
CA ASP A 48 -10.23 2.57 -0.94
C ASP A 48 -8.98 2.49 -0.05
N ALA A 49 -8.02 3.39 -0.29
CA ALA A 49 -6.92 3.59 0.63
C ALA A 49 -7.32 4.57 1.74
N PHE A 50 -7.04 4.21 2.97
CA PHE A 50 -7.15 5.10 4.11
C PHE A 50 -5.89 5.97 4.29
N TYR A 51 -4.73 5.41 3.94
CA TYR A 51 -3.45 6.09 3.95
C TYR A 51 -2.55 5.60 2.83
N GLN A 52 -1.85 6.54 2.20
CA GLN A 52 -0.81 6.30 1.22
C GLN A 52 0.35 7.25 1.48
N GLY A 53 1.57 6.71 1.50
CA GLY A 53 2.78 7.52 1.62
C GLY A 53 4.02 6.82 1.06
N ASN A 54 4.92 7.63 0.50
CA ASN A 54 6.20 7.18 -0.04
C ASN A 54 7.22 6.90 1.08
N LEU A 55 7.90 5.76 0.95
CA LEU A 55 8.83 5.21 1.94
C LEU A 55 10.18 4.98 1.27
N GLY A 56 11.23 5.55 1.86
CA GLY A 56 12.57 5.58 1.26
C GLY A 56 13.34 4.25 1.27
N SER A 57 12.79 3.18 1.86
CA SER A 57 13.40 1.85 1.82
C SER A 57 12.40 0.74 2.15
N LEU A 58 12.63 -0.46 1.62
CA LEU A 58 11.87 -1.67 1.95
C LEU A 58 11.85 -1.95 3.46
N GLY A 59 12.99 -1.76 4.15
CA GLY A 59 13.09 -1.99 5.59
C GLY A 59 12.21 -1.03 6.41
N GLN A 60 12.15 0.25 6.03
CA GLN A 60 11.22 1.21 6.65
C GLN A 60 9.77 0.88 6.32
N ALA A 61 9.48 0.45 5.08
CA ALA A 61 8.15 0.07 4.65
C ALA A 61 7.61 -1.14 5.43
N ILE A 62 8.42 -2.19 5.55
CA ILE A 62 8.08 -3.36 6.38
C ILE A 62 7.89 -2.94 7.84
N LYS A 63 8.80 -2.14 8.41
CA LYS A 63 8.70 -1.70 9.80
C LYS A 63 7.43 -0.90 10.08
N ILE A 64 7.01 -0.02 9.16
CA ILE A 64 5.77 0.74 9.29
C ILE A 64 4.59 -0.21 9.17
N ALA A 65 4.52 -1.02 8.11
CA ALA A 65 3.42 -1.96 7.88
C ALA A 65 3.23 -2.96 9.03
N SER A 66 4.32 -3.45 9.64
CA SER A 66 4.27 -4.33 10.80
C SER A 66 3.81 -3.63 12.09
N ASN A 67 3.92 -2.30 12.19
CA ASN A 67 3.53 -1.54 13.39
C ASN A 67 2.11 -0.96 13.31
N THR A 68 1.59 -0.66 12.12
CA THR A 68 0.22 -0.15 11.93
C THR A 68 -0.84 -1.25 11.86
N GLY A 69 -0.48 -2.47 11.47
CA GLY A 69 -1.40 -3.62 11.48
C GLY A 69 -1.61 -4.26 12.87
N GLY A 70 -1.67 -3.46 13.95
CA GLY A 70 -1.54 -3.91 15.33
C GLY A 70 -2.30 -5.21 15.71
N VAL A 71 -1.55 -6.08 16.42
CA VAL A 71 -1.89 -7.29 17.22
C VAL A 71 -2.57 -8.48 16.54
#